data_AF-A0A6J7MAQ5-F1
#
_entry.id   AF-A0A6J7MAQ5-F1
#
_cell.length_a   1.000
_cell.length_b   1.000
_cell.length_c   1.000
_cell.angle_alpha   90.00
_cell.angle_beta   90.00
_cell.angle_gamma   90.00
#
_symmetry.space_group_name_H-M   'P 1'
#
loop_
_entity.id
_entity.type
_entity.pdbx_description
1 polymer ?
#
loop_
_entity_poly.entity_id
_entity_poly.type
_entity_poly.pdbx_seq_one_letter_code
_entity_poly.pdbx_strand_id
1 'polypeptide(L)'
;MNDFGGAKSYSGIPSGETRTLPDGLKVASDYPPNECTFVNMIKPALEKAGKKLTRESFMKAVRGLGEVNVALGSNGKGSQEPGKTWIATVVHGDKLTAAPTGTAKNANGTYNNCPVDIQCWVPVDATWYPITK
;
A
#
# COMPACT_ATOMS: atom_id res chain seq x y z
N MET A 1 -13.21 7.70 9.56
CA MET A 1 -13.89 6.80 8.62
C MET A 1 -13.41 5.41 9.00
N ASN A 2 -14.26 4.63 9.65
CA ASN A 2 -13.94 3.26 10.05
C ASN A 2 -14.42 2.37 8.90
N ASP A 3 -13.53 1.92 8.04
CA ASP A 3 -13.88 0.93 7.01
C ASP A 3 -13.02 -0.31 7.20
N PHE A 4 -13.63 -1.49 7.22
CA PHE A 4 -13.04 -2.81 7.52
C PHE A 4 -12.48 -2.97 8.95
N GLY A 5 -13.05 -3.96 9.67
CA GLY A 5 -12.71 -4.51 11.00
C GLY A 5 -12.65 -3.59 12.23
N GLY A 6 -12.82 -2.27 12.07
CA GLY A 6 -13.13 -1.36 13.18
C GLY A 6 -11.92 -0.79 13.93
N ALA A 7 -10.70 -1.00 13.42
CA ALA A 7 -9.49 -0.36 13.93
C ALA A 7 -8.80 0.50 12.86
N LYS A 8 -8.21 1.63 13.26
CA LYS A 8 -7.39 2.44 12.35
C LYS A 8 -6.07 1.72 12.09
N SER A 9 -5.76 1.41 10.83
CA SER A 9 -4.47 0.79 10.50
C SER A 9 -3.28 1.66 10.84
N TYR A 10 -2.33 1.03 11.51
CA TYR A 10 -1.02 1.58 11.82
C TYR A 10 0.01 1.08 10.80
N SER A 11 0.86 1.98 10.32
CA SER A 11 1.84 1.67 9.28
C SER A 11 2.81 0.58 9.74
N GLY A 12 3.03 -0.43 8.89
CA GLY A 12 3.96 -1.54 9.13
C GLY A 12 3.45 -2.67 10.03
N ILE A 13 2.22 -2.60 10.54
CA ILE A 13 1.57 -3.74 11.19
C ILE A 13 0.97 -4.65 10.10
N PRO A 14 1.27 -5.96 10.10
CA PRO A 14 0.65 -6.89 9.16
C PRO A 14 -0.88 -6.90 9.30
N SER A 15 -1.58 -7.13 8.19
CA SER A 15 -3.04 -7.20 8.18
C SER A 15 -3.58 -8.25 9.15
N GLY A 16 -4.60 -7.90 9.92
CA GLY A 16 -5.22 -8.77 10.92
C GLY A 16 -4.44 -8.87 12.24
N GLU A 17 -3.27 -8.22 12.35
CA GLU A 17 -2.48 -8.25 13.58
C GLU A 17 -2.81 -7.08 14.52
N THR A 18 -2.72 -7.37 15.81
CA THR A 18 -2.69 -6.39 16.89
C THR A 18 -1.42 -6.59 17.68
N ARG A 19 -0.76 -5.49 18.08
CA ARG A 19 0.52 -5.53 18.80
C ARG A 19 0.58 -4.44 19.86
N THR A 20 1.35 -4.72 20.90
CA THR A 20 1.79 -3.70 21.86
C THR A 20 3.27 -3.43 21.60
N LEU A 21 3.60 -2.20 21.24
CA LEU A 21 4.96 -1.77 20.95
C LEU A 21 5.78 -1.63 22.26
N PRO A 22 7.12 -1.56 22.18
CA PRO A 22 7.98 -1.46 23.38
C PRO A 22 7.70 -0.25 24.28
N ASP A 23 7.12 0.81 23.73
CA ASP A 23 6.70 2.02 24.48
C ASP A 23 5.28 1.90 25.08
N GLY A 24 4.66 0.73 24.99
CA GLY A 24 3.31 0.45 25.47
C GLY A 24 2.20 0.85 24.50
N LEU A 25 2.51 1.45 23.34
CA LEU A 25 1.51 1.83 22.35
C LEU A 25 0.85 0.58 21.74
N LYS A 26 -0.49 0.52 21.80
CA LYS A 26 -1.27 -0.52 21.14
C LYS A 26 -1.61 -0.12 19.72
N VAL A 27 -1.25 -0.97 18.77
CA VAL A 27 -1.40 -0.75 17.33
C VAL A 27 -2.05 -1.95 16.67
N ALA A 28 -2.74 -1.72 15.57
CA ALA A 28 -3.40 -2.77 14.79
C ALA A 28 -3.30 -2.43 13.30
N SER A 29 -3.46 -3.43 12.44
CA SER A 29 -3.79 -3.18 11.04
C SER A 29 -4.91 -4.09 10.58
N ASP A 30 -5.92 -3.49 9.95
CA ASP A 30 -7.04 -4.21 9.35
C ASP A 30 -6.80 -4.55 7.88
N TYR A 31 -5.79 -3.93 7.25
CA TYR A 31 -5.65 -3.99 5.80
C TYR A 31 -4.39 -4.70 5.33
N PRO A 32 -4.53 -5.56 4.32
CA PRO A 32 -3.40 -5.95 3.52
C PRO A 32 -3.09 -4.80 2.54
N PRO A 33 -1.82 -4.33 2.49
CA PRO A 33 -1.44 -3.05 1.89
C PRO A 33 -1.78 -2.92 0.40
N ASN A 34 -1.83 -4.03 -0.32
CA ASN A 34 -2.10 -4.05 -1.76
C ASN A 34 -3.59 -3.88 -2.06
N GLU A 35 -4.45 -4.32 -1.16
CA GLU A 35 -5.90 -4.34 -1.29
C GLU A 35 -6.49 -2.93 -1.12
N CYS A 36 -5.90 -2.08 -0.27
CA CYS A 36 -6.21 -0.65 -0.19
C CYS A 36 -5.98 0.06 -1.53
N THR A 37 -4.88 -0.27 -2.19
CA THR A 37 -4.55 0.25 -3.52
C THR A 37 -5.61 -0.16 -4.55
N PHE A 38 -6.05 -1.42 -4.52
CA PHE A 38 -7.04 -1.90 -5.47
C PHE A 38 -8.42 -1.26 -5.26
N VAL A 39 -8.82 -0.95 -4.03
CA VAL A 39 -10.12 -0.28 -3.75
C VAL A 39 -10.21 1.09 -4.42
N ASN A 40 -9.11 1.86 -4.46
CA ASN A 40 -9.03 3.15 -5.14
C ASN A 40 -9.25 3.05 -6.67
N MET A 41 -9.07 1.87 -7.25
CA MET A 41 -9.33 1.59 -8.67
C MET A 41 -10.69 0.89 -8.88
N ILE A 42 -11.01 -0.11 -8.05
CA ILE A 42 -12.16 -1.01 -8.25
C ILE A 42 -13.47 -0.23 -8.19
N LYS A 43 -13.70 0.57 -7.15
CA LYS A 43 -14.97 1.31 -7.02
C LYS A 43 -15.21 2.25 -8.21
N PRO A 44 -14.26 3.14 -8.58
CA PRO A 44 -14.42 3.98 -9.77
C PRO A 44 -14.59 3.18 -11.07
N ALA A 45 -13.89 2.05 -11.22
CA ALA A 45 -14.03 1.19 -12.40
C ALA A 45 -15.42 0.54 -12.47
N LEU A 46 -15.97 0.08 -11.35
CA LEU A 46 -17.33 -0.48 -11.29
C LEU A 46 -18.38 0.56 -11.63
N GLU A 47 -18.27 1.77 -11.05
CA GLU A 47 -19.15 2.90 -11.35
C GLU A 47 -19.13 3.25 -12.86
N LYS A 48 -17.95 3.21 -13.48
CA LYS A 48 -17.75 3.52 -14.91
C LYS A 48 -18.10 2.37 -15.86
N ALA A 49 -18.00 1.11 -15.44
CA ALA A 49 -18.33 -0.06 -16.26
C ALA A 49 -19.85 -0.21 -16.50
N GLY A 50 -20.67 0.40 -15.63
CA GLY A 50 -22.11 0.42 -15.74
C GLY A 50 -22.78 -0.89 -15.31
N LYS A 51 -24.12 -0.97 -15.46
CA LYS A 51 -24.94 -2.05 -14.89
C LYS A 51 -24.73 -3.43 -15.53
N LYS A 52 -24.21 -3.49 -16.75
CA LYS A 52 -23.87 -4.75 -17.44
C LYS A 52 -22.37 -5.02 -17.27
N LEU A 53 -22.02 -5.50 -16.09
CA LEU A 53 -20.63 -5.78 -15.75
C LEU A 53 -20.14 -7.03 -16.49
N THR A 54 -19.13 -6.87 -17.33
CA THR A 54 -18.35 -7.95 -17.92
C THR A 54 -16.89 -7.71 -17.60
N ARG A 55 -16.05 -8.75 -17.73
CA ARG A 55 -14.59 -8.58 -17.59
C ARG A 55 -14.06 -7.52 -18.56
N GLU A 56 -14.60 -7.48 -19.78
CA GLU A 56 -14.19 -6.51 -20.79
C GLU A 56 -14.62 -5.09 -20.44
N SER A 57 -15.88 -4.87 -20.02
CA SER A 57 -16.37 -3.54 -19.65
C SER A 57 -15.65 -3.00 -18.42
N PHE A 58 -15.34 -3.86 -17.45
CA PHE A 58 -14.52 -3.52 -16.29
C PHE A 58 -13.10 -3.13 -16.69
N MET A 59 -12.39 -3.95 -17.48
CA MET A 59 -11.02 -3.64 -17.88
C MET A 59 -10.93 -2.39 -18.77
N LYS A 60 -11.94 -2.15 -19.61
CA LYS A 60 -12.08 -0.89 -20.37
C LYS A 60 -12.27 0.30 -19.43
N ALA A 61 -13.07 0.16 -18.38
CA ALA A 61 -13.27 1.20 -17.38
C ALA A 61 -12.00 1.51 -16.60
N VAL A 62 -11.29 0.48 -16.10
CA VAL A 62 -9.99 0.59 -15.42
C VAL A 62 -8.98 1.38 -16.27
N ARG A 63 -8.83 1.02 -17.55
CA ARG A 63 -7.96 1.73 -18.52
C ARG A 63 -8.34 3.20 -18.70
N GLY A 64 -9.62 3.49 -18.58
CA GLY A 64 -10.16 4.83 -18.73
C GLY A 64 -10.12 5.68 -17.46
N LEU A 65 -9.61 5.18 -16.33
CA LEU A 65 -9.56 5.97 -15.09
C LEU A 65 -8.44 7.03 -15.10
N GLY A 66 -7.41 6.87 -15.93
CA GLY A 66 -6.23 7.73 -15.90
C GLY A 66 -5.32 7.41 -14.70
N GLU A 67 -4.80 8.44 -14.05
CA GLU A 67 -4.00 8.30 -12.82
C GLU A 67 -4.94 8.01 -11.63
N VAL A 68 -4.61 6.98 -10.84
CA VAL A 68 -5.30 6.56 -9.63
C VAL A 68 -4.34 6.52 -8.44
N ASN A 69 -4.87 6.62 -7.23
CA ASN A 69 -4.06 6.56 -6.02
C ASN A 69 -3.58 5.12 -5.75
N VAL A 70 -2.25 4.91 -5.76
CA VAL A 70 -1.61 3.63 -5.46
C VAL A 70 -0.63 3.79 -4.30
N ALA A 71 -0.91 3.13 -3.18
CA ALA A 71 -0.09 3.19 -1.98
C ALA A 71 1.11 2.22 -2.03
N LEU A 72 2.06 2.44 -1.11
CA LEU A 72 3.24 1.63 -0.78
C LEU A 72 4.32 1.39 -1.85
N GLY A 73 4.00 1.39 -3.16
CA GLY A 73 5.00 0.99 -4.17
C GLY A 73 5.09 1.87 -5.40
N SER A 74 4.37 3.00 -5.46
CA SER A 74 4.30 3.80 -6.69
C SER A 74 4.10 5.30 -6.44
N ASN A 75 4.75 5.84 -5.40
CA ASN A 75 4.68 7.27 -5.03
C ASN A 75 3.25 7.84 -4.95
N GLY A 76 2.30 7.05 -4.45
CA GLY A 76 0.90 7.46 -4.37
C GLY A 76 0.13 7.45 -5.69
N LYS A 77 0.73 7.02 -6.81
CA LYS A 77 0.21 7.19 -8.17
C LYS A 77 0.26 5.89 -8.95
N GLY A 78 -0.69 5.66 -9.85
CA GLY A 78 -0.61 4.55 -10.78
C GLY A 78 -1.59 4.71 -11.92
N SER A 79 -1.43 3.92 -12.98
CA SER A 79 -2.31 3.92 -14.13
C SER A 79 -2.25 2.57 -14.84
N GLN A 80 -3.31 2.26 -15.60
CA GLN A 80 -3.39 1.02 -16.37
C GLN A 80 -3.43 1.35 -17.87
N GLU A 81 -2.69 0.56 -18.65
CA GLU A 81 -2.70 0.60 -20.12
C GLU A 81 -2.83 -0.80 -20.73
N PRO A 82 -3.26 -0.93 -22.00
CA PRO A 82 -3.15 -2.19 -22.72
C PRO A 82 -1.74 -2.79 -22.61
N GLY A 83 -1.67 -4.07 -22.24
CA GLY A 83 -0.41 -4.81 -22.05
C GLY A 83 0.20 -4.73 -20.65
N LYS A 84 -0.19 -3.78 -19.79
CA LYS A 84 0.30 -3.73 -18.40
C LYS A 84 -0.44 -4.72 -17.49
N THR A 85 0.31 -5.54 -16.75
CA THR A 85 -0.24 -6.43 -15.71
C THR A 85 -0.16 -5.83 -14.30
N TRP A 86 0.32 -4.59 -14.19
CA TRP A 86 0.46 -3.82 -12.95
C TRP A 86 -0.11 -2.40 -13.11
N ILE A 87 -0.39 -1.73 -11.98
CA ILE A 87 -0.90 -0.34 -11.95
C ILE A 87 0.22 0.66 -11.62
N ALA A 88 1.28 0.22 -10.94
CA ALA A 88 2.39 1.10 -10.58
C ALA A 88 3.01 1.76 -11.83
N THR A 89 3.36 3.04 -11.71
CA THR A 89 4.04 3.82 -12.76
C THR A 89 5.50 4.04 -12.43
N VAL A 90 5.84 3.99 -11.14
CA VAL A 90 7.19 4.10 -10.62
C VAL A 90 7.44 3.04 -9.55
N VAL A 91 8.70 2.75 -9.27
CA VAL A 91 9.16 1.94 -8.14
C VAL A 91 10.31 2.67 -7.45
N HIS A 92 10.66 2.30 -6.24
CA HIS A 92 11.87 2.73 -5.57
C HIS A 92 12.61 1.52 -5.02
N GLY A 93 13.92 1.66 -4.80
CA GLY A 93 14.71 0.59 -4.21
C GLY A 93 14.42 0.48 -2.72
N ASP A 94 14.14 -0.72 -2.24
CA ASP A 94 14.00 -1.00 -0.82
C ASP A 94 15.03 -2.03 -0.34
N LYS A 95 15.42 -1.90 0.92
CA LYS A 95 16.21 -2.89 1.64
C LYS A 95 15.38 -3.51 2.74
N LEU A 96 15.34 -4.85 2.76
CA LEU A 96 14.76 -5.60 3.86
C LEU A 96 15.59 -5.34 5.12
N THR A 97 14.97 -4.69 6.11
CA THR A 97 15.61 -4.25 7.34
C THR A 97 14.95 -4.94 8.51
N ALA A 98 15.76 -5.56 9.38
CA ALA A 98 15.26 -6.18 10.60
C ALA A 98 15.13 -5.14 11.71
N ALA A 99 13.97 -5.12 12.35
CA ALA A 99 13.77 -4.50 13.65
C ALA A 99 13.17 -5.56 14.57
N PRO A 100 13.98 -6.37 15.26
CA PRO A 100 13.45 -7.41 16.15
C PRO A 100 12.55 -6.82 17.23
N THR A 101 11.57 -7.60 17.71
CA THR A 101 10.69 -7.20 18.81
C THR A 101 11.50 -6.64 19.98
N GLY A 102 11.09 -5.51 20.54
CA GLY A 102 11.83 -4.84 21.61
C GLY A 102 12.88 -3.83 21.14
N THR A 103 13.08 -3.67 19.82
CA THR A 103 13.91 -2.58 19.27
C THR A 103 13.42 -1.23 19.82
N ALA A 104 14.33 -0.38 20.30
CA ALA A 104 13.96 0.96 20.75
C ALA A 104 13.82 1.92 19.56
N LYS A 105 13.00 2.96 19.71
CA LYS A 105 12.93 4.04 18.71
C LYS A 105 14.27 4.78 18.62
N ASN A 106 14.71 5.06 17.39
CA ASN A 106 15.82 5.96 17.12
C ASN A 106 15.38 7.43 17.21
N ALA A 107 16.31 8.36 16.97
CA ALA A 107 16.03 9.81 17.02
C ALA A 107 14.90 10.26 16.07
N ASN A 108 14.62 9.49 15.01
CA ASN A 108 13.56 9.78 14.05
C ASN A 108 12.20 9.17 14.48
N GLY A 109 12.11 8.56 15.66
CA GLY A 109 10.90 7.92 16.17
C GLY A 109 10.59 6.56 15.54
N THR A 110 11.55 5.95 14.85
CA THR A 110 11.39 4.67 14.12
C THR A 110 12.18 3.53 14.77
N TYR A 111 11.79 2.29 14.52
CA TYR A 111 12.41 1.07 15.00
C TYR A 111 13.44 0.59 13.96
N ASN A 112 14.69 1.05 14.05
CA ASN A 112 15.70 0.80 13.01
C ASN A 112 15.20 1.19 11.59
N ASN A 113 14.61 2.38 11.46
CA ASN A 113 13.93 2.88 10.25
C ASN A 113 12.64 2.15 9.85
N CYS A 114 12.25 1.09 10.56
CA CYS A 114 10.92 0.51 10.45
C CYS A 114 9.88 1.31 11.26
N PRO A 115 8.63 1.40 10.79
CA PRO A 115 7.57 2.09 11.53
C PRO A 115 7.16 1.35 12.82
N VAL A 116 7.46 0.06 12.94
CA VAL A 116 7.22 -0.82 14.10
C VAL A 116 8.37 -1.79 14.30
N ASP A 117 8.42 -2.47 15.45
CA ASP A 117 9.48 -3.42 15.85
C ASP A 117 9.34 -4.80 15.18
N ILE A 118 9.21 -4.79 13.85
CA ILE A 118 9.25 -5.98 13.00
C ILE A 118 10.09 -5.70 11.75
N GLN A 119 10.56 -6.76 11.10
CA GLN A 119 11.20 -6.66 9.78
C GLN A 119 10.30 -5.92 8.77
N CYS A 120 10.86 -4.96 8.05
CA CYS A 120 10.15 -4.14 7.07
C CYS A 120 11.03 -3.82 5.85
N TRP A 121 10.41 -3.34 4.78
CA TRP A 121 11.10 -2.76 3.63
C TRP A 121 11.35 -1.27 3.89
N VAL A 122 12.62 -0.86 3.84
CA VAL A 122 13.04 0.55 4.05
C VAL A 122 13.63 1.07 2.74
N PRO A 123 13.22 2.27 2.28
CA PRO A 123 13.78 2.87 1.07
C PRO A 123 15.29 3.05 1.17
N VAL A 124 16.02 2.64 0.14
CA VAL A 124 17.49 2.82 0.06
C VAL A 124 17.85 4.27 -0.23
N ASP A 125 16.98 4.98 -0.94
CA ASP A 125 17.09 6.39 -1.30
C ASP A 125 15.68 7.00 -1.51
N ALA A 126 15.64 8.26 -1.96
CA ALA A 126 14.40 8.96 -2.32
C ALA A 126 14.05 8.87 -3.81
N THR A 127 14.76 8.02 -4.57
CA THR A 127 14.67 7.97 -6.02
C THR A 127 13.53 7.07 -6.45
N TRP A 128 12.65 7.60 -7.31
CA TRP A 128 11.60 6.85 -7.97
C TRP A 128 11.98 6.58 -9.43
N TYR A 129 12.02 5.32 -9.79
CA TYR A 129 12.37 4.83 -11.12
C TYR A 129 11.10 4.51 -11.92
N PRO A 130 10.92 5.07 -13.13
CA PRO A 130 9.79 4.73 -13.98
C PRO A 130 9.76 3.24 -14.32
N ILE A 131 8.57 2.63 -14.28
CA ILE A 131 8.37 1.28 -14.81
C ILE A 131 8.09 1.41 -16.31
N THR A 132 9.09 1.12 -17.13
CA THR A 132 8.93 1.02 -18.59
C THR A 132 8.31 -0.32 -18.98
N LYS A 133 7.63 -0.37 -20.13
CA LYS A 133 7.08 -1.61 -20.70
C LYS A 133 8.19 -2.57 -21.11
#